data_AF-A0A7R9K9B3-F1
#
_entry.id   AF-A0A7R9K9B3-F1
#
_cell.length_a   1.000
_cell.length_b   1.000
_cell.length_c   1.000
_cell.angle_alpha   90.00
_cell.angle_beta   90.00
_cell.angle_gamma   90.00
#
_symmetry.space_group_name_H-M   'P 1'
#
loop_
_entity.id
_entity.type
_entity.pdbx_description
1 polymer ?
#
loop_
_entity_poly.entity_id
_entity_poly.type
_entity_poly.pdbx_seq_one_letter_code
_entity_poly.pdbx_strand_id
1 'polypeptide(L)'
;FQQTFQLGLFRSDYFADSAANFGIKQVEFNTIASSFGGIATNISQYNRYVLRELGHDDKVKNLPTNGALQGLCEALAEAWTIYADP
;
A
#
# COMPACT_ATOMS: atom_id res chain seq x y z
N PHE A 1 19.60 -9.11 -26.76
CA PHE A 1 18.58 -8.38 -25.99
C PHE A 1 18.49 -9.04 -24.61
N GLN A 2 19.10 -8.45 -23.59
CA GLN A 2 18.99 -8.93 -22.21
C GLN A 2 18.63 -7.73 -21.33
N GLN A 3 17.56 -7.87 -20.55
CA GLN A 3 17.16 -6.90 -19.54
C GLN A 3 17.89 -7.23 -18.23
N THR A 4 18.67 -6.30 -17.70
CA THR A 4 19.47 -6.46 -16.47
C THR A 4 18.79 -5.87 -15.23
N PHE A 5 17.84 -4.95 -15.42
CA PHE A 5 17.10 -4.31 -14.33
C PHE A 5 15.69 -4.89 -14.18
N GLN A 6 15.20 -4.95 -12.95
CA GLN A 6 13.87 -5.49 -12.63
C GLN A 6 13.18 -4.57 -11.61
N LEU A 7 11.90 -4.31 -11.84
CA LEU A 7 11.02 -3.62 -10.91
C LEU A 7 9.97 -4.61 -10.38
N GLY A 8 9.80 -4.66 -9.07
CA GLY A 8 8.75 -5.44 -8.40
C GLY A 8 7.80 -4.53 -7.63
N LEU A 9 6.50 -4.63 -7.91
CA LEU A 9 5.44 -3.93 -7.18
C LEU A 9 4.55 -4.96 -6.50
N PHE A 10 4.79 -5.21 -5.21
CA PHE A 10 4.22 -6.34 -4.49
C PHE A 10 3.23 -5.94 -3.41
N ARG A 11 2.32 -6.86 -3.06
CA ARG A 11 1.45 -6.73 -1.89
C ARG A 11 1.47 -8.02 -1.07
N SER A 12 1.62 -7.88 0.23
CA SER A 12 1.53 -8.99 1.17
C SER A 12 0.30 -8.81 2.06
N ASP A 13 -0.60 -9.78 2.02
CA ASP A 13 -1.89 -9.73 2.71
C ASP A 13 -1.86 -10.62 3.95
N TYR A 14 -2.43 -10.13 5.05
CA TYR A 14 -2.35 -10.76 6.38
C TYR A 14 -3.70 -10.73 7.12
N PHE A 15 -3.94 -11.74 7.96
CA PHE A 15 -5.01 -11.75 8.96
C PHE A 15 -4.47 -11.90 10.38
N ALA A 16 -5.22 -11.38 11.35
CA ALA A 16 -4.98 -11.64 12.76
C ALA A 16 -5.69 -12.95 13.16
N ASP A 17 -4.91 -13.91 13.64
CA ASP A 17 -5.41 -15.23 14.03
C ASP A 17 -5.94 -15.19 15.48
N SER A 18 -7.26 -15.21 15.64
CA SER A 18 -7.91 -15.18 16.96
C SER A 18 -7.60 -16.41 17.81
N ALA A 19 -7.30 -17.56 17.21
CA ALA A 19 -6.92 -18.77 17.94
C ALA A 19 -5.47 -18.69 18.45
N ALA A 20 -4.65 -17.83 17.85
CA ALA A 20 -3.26 -17.59 18.23
C ALA A 20 -3.04 -16.21 18.86
N ASN A 21 -3.95 -15.78 19.75
CA ASN A 21 -3.87 -14.49 20.46
C ASN A 21 -3.68 -13.28 19.52
N PHE A 22 -4.41 -13.27 18.40
CA PHE A 22 -4.31 -12.26 17.34
C PHE A 22 -2.94 -12.15 16.69
N GLY A 23 -2.17 -13.25 16.68
CA GLY A 23 -0.92 -13.34 15.93
C GLY A 23 -1.15 -13.08 14.44
N ILE A 24 -0.27 -12.29 13.81
CA ILE A 24 -0.39 -11.94 12.40
C ILE A 24 0.05 -13.14 11.54
N LYS A 25 -0.81 -13.56 10.60
CA LYS A 25 -0.57 -14.66 9.67
C LYS A 25 -0.70 -14.16 8.23
N GLN A 26 0.29 -14.47 7.39
CA GLN A 26 0.24 -14.14 5.96
C GLN A 26 -0.76 -15.06 5.27
N VAL A 27 -1.58 -14.49 4.40
CA VAL A 27 -2.59 -15.21 3.62
C VAL A 27 -2.16 -15.30 2.16
N GLU A 28 -1.55 -14.25 1.61
CA GLU A 28 -1.16 -14.19 0.20
C GLU A 28 0.03 -13.25 -0.03
N PHE A 29 0.83 -13.55 -1.04
CA PHE A 29 1.83 -12.64 -1.61
C PHE A 29 1.57 -12.41 -3.09
N ASN A 30 1.09 -11.21 -3.42
CA ASN A 30 0.74 -10.79 -4.77
C ASN A 30 1.97 -10.20 -5.48
N THR A 31 2.37 -10.82 -6.58
CA THR A 31 3.54 -10.42 -7.39
C THR A 31 3.18 -9.80 -8.74
N ILE A 32 1.93 -9.91 -9.15
CA ILE A 32 1.41 -9.38 -10.41
C ILE A 32 0.14 -8.59 -10.13
N ALA A 33 0.04 -7.42 -10.77
CA ALA A 33 -1.13 -6.55 -10.68
C ALA A 33 -1.60 -6.33 -9.22
N SER A 34 -0.65 -6.00 -8.34
CA SER A 34 -0.88 -5.64 -6.93
C SER A 34 -1.83 -4.43 -6.83
N SER A 35 -3.13 -4.71 -6.84
CA SER A 35 -4.20 -3.73 -6.95
C SER A 35 -4.32 -2.87 -5.69
N PHE A 36 -5.28 -1.93 -5.71
CA PHE A 36 -5.71 -1.08 -4.60
C PHE A 36 -4.72 -0.02 -4.11
N GLY A 37 -3.51 0.09 -4.66
CA GLY A 37 -2.60 1.19 -4.30
C GLY A 37 -3.25 2.59 -4.43
N GLY A 38 -3.98 2.83 -5.52
CA GLY A 38 -4.75 4.07 -5.72
C GLY A 38 -5.94 4.23 -4.76
N ILE A 39 -6.79 3.21 -4.67
CA ILE A 39 -8.04 3.27 -3.88
C ILE A 39 -7.73 3.35 -2.38
N ALA A 40 -6.77 2.57 -1.87
CA ALA A 40 -6.44 2.52 -0.45
C ALA A 40 -5.88 3.85 0.07
N THR A 41 -5.12 4.58 -0.75
CA THR A 41 -4.68 5.96 -0.45
C THR A 41 -5.89 6.88 -0.21
N ASN A 42 -6.92 6.81 -1.05
CA ASN A 42 -8.11 7.64 -0.92
C ASN A 42 -9.04 7.21 0.23
N ILE A 43 -9.24 5.89 0.43
CA ILE A 43 -10.04 5.37 1.55
C ILE A 43 -9.47 5.84 2.90
N SER A 44 -8.15 5.89 3.04
CA SER A 44 -7.49 6.39 4.26
C SER A 44 -7.87 7.85 4.56
N GLN A 45 -7.96 8.71 3.53
CA GLN A 45 -8.42 10.10 3.69
C GLN A 45 -9.91 10.20 3.97
N TYR A 46 -10.72 9.38 3.29
CA TYR A 46 -12.16 9.32 3.53
C TYR A 46 -12.49 8.92 4.96
N ASN A 47 -11.82 7.91 5.52
CA ASN A 47 -12.00 7.50 6.91
C ASN A 47 -11.61 8.61 7.90
N ARG A 48 -10.57 9.40 7.60
CA ARG A 48 -10.22 10.58 8.40
C ARG A 48 -11.33 11.63 8.37
N TYR A 49 -11.87 11.92 7.19
CA TYR A 49 -12.99 12.85 7.05
C TYR A 49 -14.20 12.39 7.86
N VAL A 50 -14.64 11.13 7.68
CA VAL A 50 -15.79 10.58 8.41
C VAL A 50 -15.61 10.63 9.93
N LEU A 51 -14.42 10.33 10.45
CA LEU A 51 -14.16 10.44 11.89
C LEU A 51 -14.35 11.87 12.41
N ARG A 52 -13.91 12.88 11.66
CA ARG A 52 -14.08 14.29 12.04
C ARG A 52 -15.53 14.71 12.02
N GLU A 53 -16.27 14.33 10.98
CA GLU A 53 -17.71 14.63 10.88
C GLU A 53 -18.52 13.99 12.02
N LEU A 54 -18.05 12.87 12.57
CA LEU A 54 -18.66 12.21 13.73
C LEU A 54 -18.14 12.73 15.08
N GLY A 55 -17.31 13.78 15.11
CA GLY A 55 -16.75 14.34 16.34
C GLY A 55 -15.70 13.44 17.02
N HIS A 56 -15.01 12.61 16.23
CA HIS A 56 -13.98 11.65 16.68
C HIS A 56 -12.58 12.02 16.17
N ASP A 57 -12.24 13.31 16.16
CA ASP A 57 -10.90 13.81 15.85
C ASP A 57 -9.81 13.17 16.69
N ASP A 58 -10.12 12.81 17.95
CA ASP A 58 -9.21 12.12 18.86
C ASP A 58 -8.71 10.77 18.33
N LYS A 59 -9.50 10.12 17.46
CA LYS A 59 -9.19 8.82 16.85
C LYS A 59 -8.44 8.92 15.53
N VAL A 60 -8.44 10.09 14.88
CA VAL A 60 -7.75 10.30 13.59
C VAL A 60 -6.27 9.95 13.68
N LYS A 61 -5.63 10.21 14.83
CA LYS A 61 -4.23 9.87 15.11
C LYS A 61 -3.92 8.36 15.06
N ASN A 62 -4.94 7.51 15.19
CA ASN A 62 -4.79 6.05 15.13
C ASN A 62 -4.85 5.52 13.69
N LEU A 63 -5.24 6.34 12.71
CA LEU A 63 -5.26 5.95 11.30
C LEU A 63 -3.90 6.22 10.65
N PRO A 64 -3.27 5.21 10.02
CA PRO A 64 -2.02 5.42 9.32
C PRO A 64 -2.21 6.31 8.08
N THR A 65 -1.16 7.03 7.71
CA THR A 65 -1.03 7.63 6.38
C THR A 65 -0.79 6.53 5.35
N ASN A 66 -1.38 6.64 4.17
CA ASN A 66 -1.22 5.64 3.11
C ASN A 66 -0.74 6.29 1.80
N GLY A 67 0.57 6.20 1.56
CA GLY A 67 1.25 6.72 0.37
C GLY A 67 1.40 5.70 -0.77
N ALA A 68 0.63 4.60 -0.77
CA ALA A 68 0.81 3.51 -1.74
C ALA A 68 0.75 3.98 -3.20
N LEU A 69 -0.22 4.82 -3.57
CA LEU A 69 -0.30 5.37 -4.94
C LEU A 69 0.99 6.08 -5.36
N GLN A 70 1.46 7.00 -4.50
CA GLN A 70 2.67 7.79 -4.77
C GLN A 70 3.88 6.87 -4.92
N GLY A 71 4.13 5.97 -3.97
CA GLY A 71 5.28 5.08 -4.03
C GLY A 71 5.26 4.15 -5.26
N LEU A 72 4.09 3.65 -5.67
CA LEU A 72 3.95 2.86 -6.89
C LEU A 72 4.26 3.68 -8.15
N CYS A 73 3.76 4.92 -8.23
CA CYS A 73 4.03 5.81 -9.36
C CYS A 73 5.50 6.25 -9.42
N GLU A 74 6.11 6.56 -8.27
CA GLU A 74 7.53 6.93 -8.16
C GLU A 74 8.43 5.78 -8.61
N ALA A 75 8.17 4.56 -8.14
CA ALA A 75 8.95 3.39 -8.53
C ALA A 75 8.87 3.10 -10.03
N LEU A 76 7.70 3.32 -10.66
CA LEU A 76 7.54 3.20 -12.11
C LEU A 76 8.33 4.28 -12.86
N ALA A 77 8.27 5.53 -12.40
CA ALA A 77 9.00 6.64 -13.01
C ALA A 77 10.53 6.47 -12.87
N GLU A 78 10.98 5.98 -11.72
CA GLU A 78 12.39 5.68 -11.45
C GLU A 78 12.88 4.54 -12.34
N ALA A 79 12.12 3.44 -12.44
CA ALA A 79 12.47 2.33 -13.33
C ALA A 79 12.57 2.77 -14.80
N TRP A 80 11.70 3.69 -15.24
CA TRP A 80 11.79 4.27 -16.58
C TRP A 80 13.07 5.10 -16.76
N THR A 81 13.43 5.91 -15.76
CA THR A 81 14.64 6.74 -15.79
C THR A 81 15.89 5.87 -15.88
N ILE A 82 15.98 4.82 -15.06
CA ILE A 82 17.09 3.83 -15.09
C ILE A 82 17.17 3.14 -16.46
N TYR A 83 16.03 2.82 -17.06
CA TYR A 83 16.01 2.17 -18.37
C TYR A 83 16.44 3.12 -19.51
N ALA A 84 16.11 4.41 -19.40
CA ALA A 84 16.39 5.43 -20.42
C ALA A 84 17.83 5.95 -20.41
N ASP A 85 18.58 5.74 -19.32
CA ASP A 85 20.02 6.02 -19.17
C ASP A 85 20.74 4.75 -18.65
N PRO A 86 20.91 3.73 -19.52
CA PRO A 86 21.32 2.39 -19.11
C PRO A 86 22.79 2.27 -18.67
#